data_AF-A0A7X7DF54-F1
#
_entry.id   AF-A0A7X7DF54-F1
#
_cell.length_a   1.000
_cell.length_b   1.000
_cell.length_c   1.000
_cell.angle_alpha   90.00
_cell.angle_beta   90.00
_cell.angle_gamma   90.00
#
_symmetry.space_group_name_H-M   'P 1'
#
loop_
_entity.id
_entity.type
_entity.pdbx_description
1 polymer ?
#
loop_
_entity_poly.entity_id
_entity_poly.type
_entity_poly.pdbx_seq_one_letter_code
_entity_poly.pdbx_strand_id
1 'polypeptide(L)' 'MFLATASTKRPIAMSCLLIALIGLGLNSFRKIPIENMPAVDIPYVAVITTWVGASPEDIEKDVTKTIEDAVSG' A
#
# COMPACT_ATOMS: atom_id res chain seq x y z
N MET A 1 -41.56 6.63 -9.83
CA MET A 1 -40.21 7.25 -9.70
C MET A 1 -40.12 8.05 -8.39
N PHE A 2 -39.86 7.41 -7.25
CA PHE A 2 -39.85 8.10 -5.96
C PHE A 2 -38.68 9.11 -5.82
N LEU A 3 -37.46 8.71 -6.19
CA LEU A 3 -36.28 9.58 -6.12
C LEU A 3 -36.42 10.83 -7.00
N ALA A 4 -36.90 10.66 -8.24
CA ALA A 4 -37.08 11.80 -9.15
C ALA A 4 -38.14 12.79 -8.61
N THR A 5 -39.25 12.30 -8.05
CA THR A 5 -40.30 13.15 -7.47
C THR A 5 -39.84 13.85 -6.18
N ALA A 6 -39.04 13.19 -5.35
CA ALA A 6 -38.46 13.80 -4.15
C ALA A 6 -37.42 14.88 -4.50
N SER A 7 -36.56 14.64 -5.48
CA SER A 7 -35.53 15.60 -5.94
C SER A 7 -36.12 16.82 -6.64
N THR A 8 -37.15 16.66 -7.47
CA THR A 8 -37.79 17.78 -8.18
C THR A 8 -38.70 18.63 -7.29
N LYS A 9 -39.28 18.07 -6.23
CA LYS A 9 -40.13 18.83 -5.28
C LYS A 9 -39.35 19.76 -4.35
N ARG A 10 -38.06 19.53 -4.13
CA ARG A 10 -37.21 20.34 -3.22
C ARG A 10 -35.89 20.73 -3.90
N PRO A 11 -35.91 21.59 -4.94
CA PRO A 11 -34.73 21.93 -5.72
C PRO A 11 -33.64 22.60 -4.88
N ILE A 12 -34.02 23.46 -3.92
CA ILE A 12 -33.06 24.15 -3.03
C ILE A 12 -32.29 23.14 -2.16
N ALA A 13 -32.98 22.15 -1.60
CA ALA A 13 -32.34 21.12 -0.78
C ALA A 13 -31.36 20.27 -1.60
N MET A 14 -31.70 19.96 -2.85
CA MET A 14 -30.82 19.22 -3.77
C MET A 14 -29.59 20.04 -4.17
N SER A 15 -29.75 21.33 -4.45
CA SER A 15 -28.62 22.22 -4.74
C SER A 15 -27.66 22.37 -3.55
N CYS A 16 -28.19 22.53 -2.33
CA CYS A 16 -27.35 22.58 -1.12
C CYS A 16 -26.58 21.28 -0.91
N LEU A 17 -27.21 20.13 -1.15
CA LEU A 17 -26.57 18.82 -1.04
C LEU A 17 -25.44 18.65 -2.08
N LEU A 18 -25.65 19.10 -3.31
CA LEU A 18 -24.61 19.09 -4.35
C LEU A 18 -23.44 20.00 -3.99
N ILE A 19 -23.72 21.21 -3.49
CA ILE A 19 -22.67 22.15 -3.06
C ILE A 19 -21.87 21.57 -1.90
N ALA A 20 -22.54 20.94 -0.92
CA ALA A 20 -21.88 20.29 0.20
C ALA A 20 -20.98 19.14 -0.28
N LEU A 21 -21.45 18.30 -1.21
CA LEU A 21 -20.67 17.22 -1.81
C LEU A 21 -19.43 17.74 -2.54
N ILE A 22 -19.56 18.82 -3.32
CA ILE A 22 -18.44 19.45 -4.01
C ILE A 22 -17.43 20.00 -3.00
N GLY A 23 -17.89 20.68 -1.93
CA GLY A 23 -17.04 21.20 -0.87
C GLY A 23 -16.26 20.10 -0.15
N LEU A 24 -16.92 19.00 0.20
CA LEU A 24 -16.28 17.82 0.79
C LEU A 24 -15.28 17.16 -0.18
N GLY A 25 -15.64 17.06 -1.46
CA GLY A 25 -14.77 16.53 -2.51
C GLY A 25 -13.49 17.36 -2.67
N LEU A 26 -13.60 18.69 -2.72
CA LEU A 26 -12.45 19.59 -2.79
C LEU A 26 -11.58 19.51 -1.54
N ASN A 27 -12.19 19.40 -0.35
CA ASN A 27 -11.44 19.24 0.89
C ASN A 27 -10.65 17.92 0.92
N SER A 28 -11.29 16.83 0.49
CA SER A 28 -10.68 15.50 0.38
C SER A 28 -9.55 15.50 -0.63
N PHE A 29 -9.78 16.06 -1.83
CA PHE A 29 -8.78 16.13 -2.90
C PHE A 29 -7.48 16.83 -2.46
N ARG A 30 -7.60 17.91 -1.66
CA ARG A 30 -6.43 18.63 -1.13
C ARG A 30 -5.66 17.88 -0.03
N LYS A 31 -6.29 16.88 0.61
CA LYS A 31 -5.73 16.11 1.72
C LYS A 31 -5.14 14.78 1.30
N ILE A 32 -5.35 14.36 0.05
CA ILE A 32 -4.77 13.11 -0.45
C ILE A 32 -3.24 13.28 -0.47
N PRO A 33 -2.49 12.47 0.30
CA PRO A 33 -1.04 12.48 0.26
C PRO A 33 -0.58 12.01 -1.11
N ILE A 34 0.35 12.76 -1.70
CA ILE A 34 0.98 12.39 -2.97
C ILE A 34 2.29 11.69 -2.62
N GLU A 35 2.31 10.37 -2.79
CA GLU A 35 3.51 9.55 -2.60
C GLU A 35 4.10 9.19 -3.97
N ASN A 36 5.40 9.45 -4.15
CA ASN A 36 6.13 9.16 -5.41
C ASN A 36 6.41 7.66 -5.60
N MET A 37 6.37 6.90 -4.50
CA MET A 37 6.53 5.46 -4.48
C MET A 37 5.42 4.92 -3.60
N PRO A 38 4.58 3.99 -4.09
CA PRO A 38 3.70 3.25 -3.19
C PRO A 38 4.58 2.55 -2.15
N ALA A 39 4.16 2.55 -0.88
CA ALA A 39 4.78 1.73 0.15
C ALA A 39 4.59 0.25 -0.20
N VAL A 40 5.47 -0.27 -1.06
CA VAL A 40 5.57 -1.70 -1.36
C VAL A 40 6.48 -2.28 -0.31
N ASP A 41 5.91 -2.63 0.83
CA ASP A 41 6.59 -3.40 1.86
C ASP A 41 6.73 -4.84 1.34
N ILE A 42 7.73 -5.10 0.49
CA ILE A 42 8.10 -6.46 0.12
C ILE A 42 8.69 -7.09 1.38
N PRO A 43 8.03 -8.09 2.01
CA PRO A 43 8.60 -8.71 3.19
C PRO A 43 9.84 -9.51 2.78
N TYR A 44 11.01 -9.10 3.26
CA TYR A 44 12.25 -9.86 3.10
C TYR A 44 12.91 -10.08 4.46
N VAL A 45 13.63 -11.19 4.58
CA VAL A 45 14.44 -11.53 5.75
C VAL A 45 15.89 -11.59 5.30
N ALA A 46 16.75 -10.80 5.93
CA ALA A 46 18.18 -10.79 5.64
C ALA A 46 18.93 -11.63 6.67
N VAL A 47 19.68 -12.62 6.19
CA VAL A 47 20.59 -13.44 7.02
C VAL A 47 22.02 -13.12 6.60
N ILE A 48 22.85 -12.68 7.55
CA ILE A 48 24.25 -12.33 7.32
C ILE A 48 25.13 -13.26 8.15
N THR A 49 25.95 -14.04 7.48
CA THR A 49 26.92 -14.96 8.10
C THR A 49 28.33 -14.56 7.71
N THR A 50 29.25 -14.57 8.68
CA THR A 50 30.66 -14.25 8.44
C THR A 50 31.55 -15.42 8.84
N TRP A 51 32.43 -15.85 7.93
CA TRP A 51 33.45 -16.85 8.21
C TRP A 51 34.79 -16.34 7.67
N VAL A 52 35.66 -15.91 8.59
CA VAL A 52 36.96 -15.33 8.26
C VAL A 52 37.95 -16.44 7.92
N GLY A 53 38.57 -16.35 6.75
CA GLY A 53 39.63 -17.27 6.31
C GLY A 53 39.14 -18.52 5.56
N ALA A 54 37.84 -18.67 5.34
CA ALA A 54 37.30 -19.70 4.45
C ALA A 54 37.30 -19.23 2.99
N SER A 55 37.41 -20.17 2.06
CA SER A 55 37.23 -19.88 0.64
C SER A 55 35.75 -19.54 0.36
N PRO A 56 35.47 -18.70 -0.64
CA PRO A 56 34.08 -18.42 -1.04
C PRO A 56 33.31 -19.71 -1.39
N GLU A 57 33.98 -20.70 -2.01
CA GLU A 57 33.34 -21.98 -2.35
C GLU A 57 32.93 -22.80 -1.13
N ASP A 58 33.75 -22.81 -0.07
CA ASP A 58 33.45 -23.53 1.17
C ASP A 58 32.30 -22.84 1.93
N ILE A 59 32.24 -21.50 1.92
CA ILE A 59 31.15 -20.74 2.56
C ILE A 59 29.82 -21.04 1.88
N GLU A 60 29.77 -21.09 0.55
CA GLU A 60 28.55 -21.42 -0.19
C GLU A 60 28.05 -22.82 0.16
N LYS A 61 28.97 -23.80 0.16
CA LYS A 61 28.63 -25.21 0.31
C LYS A 61 28.22 -25.58 1.74
N ASP A 62 28.96 -25.09 2.73
CA ASP A 62 28.78 -25.52 4.12
C ASP A 62 27.85 -24.59 4.93
N VAL A 63 27.83 -23.30 4.59
CA VAL A 63 27.05 -22.29 5.32
C VAL A 63 25.79 -21.90 4.56
N THR A 64 25.94 -21.32 3.37
CA THR A 64 24.80 -20.76 2.61
C THR A 64 23.78 -21.84 2.27
N LYS A 65 24.23 -22.97 1.69
CA LYS A 65 23.35 -24.07 1.28
C LYS A 65 22.58 -24.68 2.44
N THR A 66 23.23 -24.86 3.59
CA THR A 66 22.58 -25.37 4.81
C THR A 66 21.46 -24.43 5.27
N ILE A 67 21.68 -23.11 5.18
CA ILE A 67 20.68 -22.10 5.56
C ILE A 67 19.55 -22.06 4.54
N GLU A 68 19.85 -22.15 3.24
CA GLU A 68 18.83 -22.23 2.18
C GLU A 68 17.94 -23.46 2.33
N ASP A 69 18.53 -24.64 2.55
CA ASP A 69 17.80 -25.90 2.76
C ASP A 69 16.92 -25.84 4.02
N ALA A 70 17.38 -25.16 5.08
CA ALA A 70 16.62 -25.00 6.32
C ALA A 70 15.43 -24.03 6.20
N VAL A 71 15.53 -23.04 5.31
CA VAL A 71 14.49 -22.01 5.11
C VAL A 71 13.51 -22.40 3.99
N SER A 72 13.90 -23.28 3.06
CA SER A 72 13.09 -23.73 1.92
C SER A 72 11.95 -24.71 2.26
N GLY A 73 11.52 -24.75 3.52
CA GLY A 73 10.41 -25.60 4.02
C GLY A 73 9.04 -25.21 3.50
#